data_AF-A0A1J5MUM7-F1
#
_entry.id   AF-A0A1J5MUM7-F1
#
_cell.length_a   1.000
_cell.length_b   1.000
_cell.length_c   1.000
_cell.angle_alpha   90.00
_cell.angle_beta   90.00
_cell.angle_gamma   90.00
#
_symmetry.space_group_name_H-M   'P 1'
#
loop_
_entity.id
_entity.type
_entity.pdbx_description
1 polymer ?
#
loop_
_entity_poly.entity_id
_entity_poly.type
_entity_poly.pdbx_seq_one_letter_code
_entity_poly.pdbx_strand_id
1 'polypeptide(L)' 'MTAPYLCQLRRGPDGRIVEKTETVRGRKSTWAYAFDDGGRLAEAKLDGRLICQC' A
#
# COMPACT_ATOMS: atom_id res chain seq x y z
N MET A 1 16.07 -15.59 13.19
CA MET A 1 14.60 -15.73 13.30
C MET A 1 13.98 -14.63 12.45
N THR A 2 13.23 -14.95 11.40
CA THR A 2 12.51 -13.93 10.62
C THR A 2 11.27 -13.51 11.42
N ALA A 3 11.03 -12.20 11.54
CA ALA A 3 9.84 -11.71 12.22
C ALA A 3 8.58 -12.31 11.54
N PRO A 4 7.59 -12.79 12.32
CA PRO A 4 6.37 -13.38 11.75
C PRO A 4 5.55 -12.35 10.95
N TYR A 5 5.79 -11.07 11.19
CA TYR A 5 5.20 -9.94 10.51
C TYR A 5 6.22 -8.82 10.33
N LEU A 6 6.22 -8.20 9.15
CA LEU A 6 6.90 -6.95 8.85
C LEU A 6 5.96 -6.06 8.04
N CYS A 7 5.90 -4.77 8.38
CA CYS A 7 5.15 -3.76 7.64
C CYS A 7 6.07 -2.61 7.30
N GLN A 8 6.12 -2.24 6.03
CA GLN A 8 6.89 -1.11 5.53
C GLN A 8 5.95 -0.16 4.80
N LEU A 9 6.04 1.12 5.11
CA LEU A 9 5.19 2.17 4.54
C LEU A 9 6.06 3.13 3.73
N ARG A 10 5.61 3.47 2.53
CA ARG A 10 6.16 4.60 1.77
C ARG A 10 5.13 5.72 1.75
N ARG A 11 5.58 6.92 2.09
CA ARG A 11 4.77 8.13 2.06
C ARG A 11 5.07 8.95 0.82
N GLY A 12 4.06 9.60 0.26
CA GLY A 12 4.20 10.59 -0.80
C GLY A 12 4.74 11.91 -0.26
N PRO A 13 5.00 12.89 -1.14
CA PRO A 13 5.46 14.23 -0.76
C PRO A 13 4.50 14.97 0.20
N ASP A 14 3.22 14.64 0.14
CA ASP A 14 2.15 15.17 0.99
C ASP A 14 2.00 14.41 2.33
N GLY A 15 2.85 13.42 2.59
CA GLY A 15 2.83 12.59 3.80
C GLY A 15 1.81 11.45 3.79
N ARG A 16 0.96 11.33 2.76
CA ARG A 16 -0.01 10.23 2.64
C ARG A 16 0.70 8.92 2.33
N ILE A 17 0.15 7.80 2.81
CA ILE A 17 0.68 6.47 2.48
C ILE A 17 0.30 6.17 1.04
N VAL A 18 1.30 6.07 0.16
CA VAL A 18 1.12 5.74 -1.26
C VAL A 18 1.45 4.29 -1.55
N GLU A 19 2.13 3.61 -0.61
CA GLU A 19 2.41 2.19 -0.69
C GLU A 19 2.58 1.57 0.69
N LYS A 20 2.05 0.36 0.86
CA LYS A 20 2.19 -0.47 2.05
C LYS A 20 2.65 -1.85 1.63
N THR A 21 3.81 -2.28 2.13
CA THR A 21 4.32 -3.62 1.94
C THR A 21 4.18 -4.40 3.24
N GLU A 22 3.44 -5.50 3.22
CA GLU A 22 3.29 -6.43 4.34
C GLU A 22 3.99 -7.74 4.01
N THR A 23 4.78 -8.26 4.95
CA THR A 23 5.34 -9.60 4.89
C THR A 23 4.83 -10.40 6.07
N VAL A 24 4.00 -11.41 5.80
CA VAL A 24 3.43 -12.32 6.81
C VAL A 24 4.06 -13.70 6.59
N ARG A 25 4.83 -14.17 7.57
CA ARG A 25 5.53 -15.48 7.51
C ARG A 25 6.29 -15.69 6.18
N GLY A 26 6.97 -14.65 5.70
CA GLY A 26 7.73 -14.66 4.45
C GLY A 26 6.93 -14.41 3.18
N ARG A 27 5.59 -14.39 3.22
CA ARG A 27 4.76 -14.01 2.07
C ARG A 27 4.59 -12.50 2.04
N LYS A 28 5.02 -11.89 0.94
CA LYS A 28 4.91 -10.45 0.71
C LYS A 28 3.63 -10.10 -0.06
N SER A 29 3.00 -9.00 0.33
CA SER A 29 1.93 -8.33 -0.40
C SER A 29 2.17 -6.83 -0.39
N THR A 30 2.01 -6.18 -1.55
CA THR A 30 2.22 -4.75 -1.72
C THR A 30 0.92 -4.10 -2.16
N TRP A 31 0.45 -3.16 -1.35
CA TRP A 31 -0.63 -2.25 -1.68
C TRP A 31 -0.06 -0.96 -2.26
N ALA A 32 -0.67 -0.47 -3.33
CA ALA A 32 -0.43 0.87 -3.87
C ALA A 32 -1.74 1.67 -3.81
N TYR A 33 -1.63 2.94 -3.42
CA TYR A 33 -2.76 3.85 -3.25
C TYR A 33 -2.56 5.11 -4.10
N ALA A 34 -3.60 5.50 -4.83
CA ALA A 34 -3.67 6.78 -5.53
C ALA A 34 -4.81 7.62 -4.97
N PHE A 35 -4.60 8.93 -4.93
CA PHE A 35 -5.55 9.90 -4.39
C PHE A 35 -5.94 10.90 -5.48
N ASP A 36 -7.19 11.39 -5.43
CA ASP A 36 -7.64 12.50 -6.27
C ASP A 36 -7.10 13.84 -5.75
N ASP A 37 -7.36 14.92 -6.50
CA ASP A 37 -6.93 16.28 -6.12
C ASP A 37 -7.56 16.76 -4.80
N GLY A 38 -8.71 16.20 -4.43
CA GLY A 38 -9.37 16.43 -3.14
C GLY A 38 -8.73 15.64 -1.98
N GLY A 39 -7.73 14.79 -2.27
CA GLY A 39 -7.06 13.95 -1.30
C GLY A 39 -7.83 12.70 -0.88
N ARG A 40 -8.89 12.34 -1.60
CA ARG A 40 -9.68 11.12 -1.36
C ARG A 40 -9.04 9.95 -2.09
N LEU A 41 -9.21 8.74 -1.55
CA LEU A 41 -8.70 7.54 -2.21
C LEU A 41 -9.43 7.34 -3.55
N ALA A 42 -8.68 7.39 -4.64
CA ALA A 42 -9.20 7.21 -6.00
C ALA A 42 -8.93 5.79 -6.51
N GLU A 43 -7.80 5.18 -6.11
CA GLU A 43 -7.41 3.84 -6.56
C GLU A 43 -6.67 3.06 -5.47
N ALA A 44 -6.94 1.76 -5.39
CA ALA A 44 -6.14 0.81 -4.61
C ALA A 44 -5.80 -0.43 -5.44
N LYS A 45 -4.51 -0.78 -5.45
CA LYS A 45 -3.98 -1.98 -6.11
C LYS A 45 -3.32 -2.89 -5.09
N LEU A 46 -3.55 -4.21 -5.20
CA LEU A 46 -2.85 -5.25 -4.44
C LEU A 46 -2.01 -6.07 -5.40
N ASP A 47 -0.69 -6.08 -5.19
CA ASP A 47 0.27 -6.78 -6.04
C ASP A 47 0.08 -6.43 -7.53
N GLY A 48 -0.20 -5.15 -7.81
CA GLY A 48 -0.48 -4.62 -9.14
C GLY A 48 -1.90 -4.83 -9.67
N ARG A 49 -2.70 -5.70 -9.04
CA ARG A 49 -4.10 -5.92 -9.41
C ARG A 49 -4.97 -4.80 -8.84
N LEU A 50 -5.79 -4.16 -9.70
CA LEU A 50 -6.80 -3.21 -9.26
C LEU A 50 -7.83 -3.90 -8.35
N ILE A 51 -7.98 -3.38 -7.12
CA ILE A 51 -8.94 -3.86 -6.13
C ILE A 51 -10.11 -2.90 -5.99
N CYS A 52 -9.84 -1.60 -6.05
CA CYS A 52 -10.86 -0.57 -5.93
C CYS A 52 -10.49 0.64 -6.80
N GLN A 53 -11.51 1.24 -7.41
CA GLN A 53 -11.45 2.51 -8.12
C GLN A 53 -12.75 3.27 -7.82
N CYS A 54 -12.63 4.53 -7.42
CA CYS A 54 -13.75 5.39 -6.98
C CYS A 54 -13.92 6.58 -7.92
#